data_AF-A0A8T4BGJ9-F1
#
_entry.id   AF-A0A8T4BGJ9-F1
#
_cell.length_a   1.000
_cell.length_b   1.000
_cell.length_c   1.000
_cell.angle_alpha   90.00
_cell.angle_beta   90.00
_cell.angle_gamma   90.00
#
_symmetry.space_group_name_H-M   'P 1'
#
loop_
_entity.id
_entity.type
_entity.pdbx_description
1 polymer ?
#
loop_
_entity_poly.entity_id
_entity_poly.type
_entity_poly.pdbx_seq_one_letter_code
_entity_poly.pdbx_strand_id
1 'polypeptide(L)'
;MGTGDDSYIDYGKYQASLEDLSFRNRSILLWFSFGIIWLFLNIYVFNILWFWEEFYFAISEVGWQVVTENSDGTQCVVTEYESCERLVGAGGVWWSLLGSLTTGIAVGPLVFSALILSYRNKDVTKKWKDEIWGLLFLINPSIIWALLFLICLPYTWTLLPWGEWSTNWWKIFPFGFGLIWLGGLPSIFVISNFFKKFFNREYNSDITVEAGIMPGEDSE
;
A
#
# COMPACT_ATOMS: atom_id res chain seq x y z
N MET A 1 -27.47 -3.47 50.50
CA MET A 1 -26.43 -2.41 50.38
C MET A 1 -25.47 -2.87 49.31
N GLY A 2 -25.63 -2.36 48.08
CA GLY A 2 -24.81 -2.76 46.94
C GLY A 2 -23.50 -1.97 46.94
N THR A 3 -22.39 -2.68 46.99
CA THR A 3 -21.05 -2.19 46.69
C THR A 3 -20.93 -2.02 45.18
N GLY A 4 -21.24 -0.81 44.70
CA GLY A 4 -20.81 -0.37 43.38
C GLY A 4 -19.46 0.32 43.55
N ASP A 5 -18.37 -0.39 43.30
CA ASP A 5 -17.10 0.25 42.99
C ASP A 5 -17.28 0.93 41.62
N ASP A 6 -17.74 2.19 41.64
CA ASP A 6 -17.60 3.08 40.51
C ASP A 6 -16.09 3.36 40.34
N SER A 7 -15.40 2.43 39.69
CA SER A 7 -14.02 2.61 39.27
C SER A 7 -13.97 3.81 38.33
N TYR A 8 -13.60 4.97 38.86
CA TYR A 8 -13.36 6.18 38.07
C TYR A 8 -12.26 5.87 37.06
N ILE A 9 -12.64 5.63 35.80
CA ILE A 9 -11.70 5.44 34.70
C ILE A 9 -11.06 6.79 34.46
N ASP A 10 -9.85 6.97 34.99
CA ASP A 10 -9.06 8.17 34.76
C ASP A 10 -8.54 8.20 33.32
N TYR A 11 -9.33 8.81 32.43
CA TYR A 11 -8.98 9.03 31.03
C TYR A 11 -7.77 9.96 30.85
N GLY A 12 -7.30 10.64 31.92
CA GLY A 12 -6.08 11.45 31.92
C GLY A 12 -4.81 10.62 31.75
N LYS A 13 -4.82 9.35 32.17
CA LYS A 13 -3.65 8.45 32.12
C LYS A 13 -3.12 8.17 30.71
N TYR A 14 -3.97 8.34 29.70
CA TYR A 14 -3.63 8.11 28.30
C TYR A 14 -3.28 9.40 27.56
N GLN A 15 -3.28 10.56 28.23
CA GLN A 15 -3.05 11.86 27.60
C GLN A 15 -1.56 12.17 27.45
N ALA A 16 -1.19 12.71 26.30
CA ALA A 16 0.18 13.20 26.07
C ALA A 16 0.46 14.50 26.85
N SER A 17 1.73 14.76 27.17
CA SER A 17 2.15 16.00 27.82
C SER A 17 1.85 17.24 26.94
N LEU A 18 1.72 18.41 27.57
CA LEU A 18 1.45 19.67 26.86
C LEU A 18 2.54 20.03 25.84
N GLU A 19 3.80 19.73 26.16
CA GLU A 19 4.94 19.94 25.27
C GLU A 19 4.85 19.06 24.02
N ASP A 20 4.57 17.77 24.20
CA ASP A 20 4.34 16.82 23.11
C ASP A 20 3.15 17.23 22.24
N LEU A 21 2.08 17.71 22.86
CA LEU A 21 0.89 18.19 22.17
C LEU A 21 1.22 19.40 21.26
N SER A 22 1.98 20.36 21.79
CA SER A 22 2.43 21.55 21.05
C SER A 22 3.33 21.19 19.87
N PHE A 23 4.30 20.30 20.11
CA PHE A 23 5.21 19.81 19.06
C PHE A 23 4.45 19.07 17.94
N ARG A 24 3.52 18.18 18.31
CA ARG A 24 2.70 17.43 17.35
C ARG A 24 1.79 18.36 16.56
N ASN A 25 1.15 19.35 17.21
CA ASN A 25 0.31 20.34 16.53
C ASN A 25 1.08 21.17 15.50
N ARG A 26 2.28 21.63 15.85
CA ARG A 26 3.16 22.34 14.90
C ARG A 26 3.51 21.44 13.72
N SER A 27 3.86 20.18 13.98
CA SER A 27 4.20 19.20 12.94
C SER A 27 2.99 18.92 12.02
N ILE A 28 1.80 18.73 12.58
CA ILE A 28 0.56 18.53 11.82
C ILE A 28 0.33 19.72 10.88
N LEU A 29 0.40 20.95 11.37
CA LEU A 29 0.17 22.14 10.56
C LEU A 29 1.19 22.26 9.42
N LEU A 30 2.46 21.98 9.69
CA LEU A 30 3.50 22.00 8.66
C LEU A 30 3.26 20.94 7.59
N TRP A 31 3.03 19.68 7.98
CA TRP A 31 2.79 18.60 7.03
C TRP A 31 1.50 18.77 6.24
N PHE A 32 0.44 19.27 6.89
CA PHE A 32 -0.84 19.52 6.24
C PHE A 32 -0.76 20.68 5.24
N SER A 33 -0.16 21.81 5.63
CA SER A 33 -0.01 22.97 4.74
C SER A 33 0.91 22.66 3.57
N PHE A 34 2.07 22.03 3.83
CA PHE A 34 2.95 21.54 2.79
C PHE A 34 2.23 20.53 1.90
N GLY A 35 1.48 19.59 2.48
CA GLY A 35 0.77 18.56 1.74
C GLY A 35 -0.30 19.10 0.79
N ILE A 36 -1.05 20.13 1.17
CA ILE A 36 -2.02 20.78 0.26
C ILE A 36 -1.29 21.41 -0.92
N ILE A 37 -0.24 22.19 -0.65
CA ILE A 37 0.52 22.87 -1.71
C ILE A 37 1.19 21.84 -2.62
N TRP A 38 1.78 20.80 -2.03
CA TRP A 38 2.45 19.72 -2.74
C TRP A 38 1.49 18.92 -3.62
N LEU A 39 0.32 18.57 -3.09
CA LEU A 39 -0.73 17.88 -3.86
C LEU A 39 -1.22 18.75 -5.01
N PHE A 40 -1.46 20.05 -4.77
CA PHE A 40 -1.87 20.98 -5.81
C PHE A 40 -0.82 21.08 -6.92
N LEU A 41 0.46 21.23 -6.55
CA LEU A 41 1.56 21.26 -7.52
C LEU A 41 1.62 19.97 -8.34
N ASN A 42 1.45 18.82 -7.71
CA ASN A 42 1.46 17.53 -8.40
C ASN A 42 0.26 17.33 -9.34
N ILE A 43 -0.92 17.82 -8.98
CA ILE A 43 -2.10 17.76 -9.84
C ILE A 43 -1.95 18.72 -11.03
N TYR A 44 -1.51 19.97 -10.81
CA TYR A 44 -1.51 20.99 -11.87
C TYR A 44 -0.25 21.01 -12.73
N VAL A 45 0.92 20.74 -12.15
CA VAL A 45 2.21 20.79 -12.87
C VAL A 45 2.58 19.43 -13.43
N PHE A 46 2.45 18.38 -12.62
CA PHE A 46 2.83 17.02 -13.02
C PHE A 46 1.67 16.22 -13.59
N ASN A 47 0.45 16.77 -13.59
CA ASN A 47 -0.76 16.16 -14.12
C ASN A 47 -0.91 14.68 -13.76
N ILE A 48 -0.90 14.38 -12.45
CA ILE A 48 -0.97 12.97 -11.99
C ILE A 48 -2.21 12.23 -12.54
N LEU A 49 -3.31 12.96 -12.75
CA LEU A 49 -4.53 12.40 -13.32
C LEU A 49 -4.31 11.87 -14.74
N TRP A 50 -3.48 12.52 -15.54
CA TRP A 50 -3.12 12.06 -16.88
C TRP A 50 -2.49 10.66 -16.87
N PHE A 51 -1.62 10.34 -15.90
CA PHE A 51 -1.06 8.98 -15.82
C PHE A 51 -2.12 7.90 -15.56
N TRP A 52 -3.15 8.23 -14.78
CA TRP A 52 -4.27 7.32 -14.56
C TRP A 52 -5.19 7.24 -15.78
N GLU A 53 -5.42 8.34 -16.48
CA GLU A 53 -6.17 8.35 -17.75
C GLU A 53 -5.48 7.47 -18.81
N GLU A 54 -4.18 7.64 -19.02
CA GLU A 54 -3.39 6.80 -19.95
C GLU A 54 -3.41 5.33 -19.55
N PHE A 55 -3.39 5.04 -18.24
CA PHE A 55 -3.58 3.69 -17.74
C PHE A 55 -4.95 3.12 -18.13
N TYR A 56 -6.04 3.86 -17.91
CA TYR A 56 -7.40 3.42 -18.24
C TYR A 56 -7.59 3.26 -19.74
N PHE A 57 -7.08 4.20 -20.55
CA PHE A 57 -7.11 4.09 -22.01
C PHE A 57 -6.36 2.85 -22.47
N ALA A 58 -5.13 2.66 -21.99
CA ALA A 58 -4.33 1.51 -22.39
C ALA A 58 -4.96 0.18 -21.96
N ILE A 59 -5.57 0.07 -20.77
CA ILE A 59 -6.33 -1.14 -20.39
C ILE A 59 -7.56 -1.33 -21.28
N SER A 60 -8.28 -0.25 -21.63
CA SER A 60 -9.46 -0.36 -22.48
C SER A 60 -9.16 -0.82 -23.90
N GLU A 61 -7.92 -0.60 -24.35
CA GLU A 61 -7.41 -1.05 -25.64
C GLU A 61 -6.67 -2.40 -25.56
N VAL A 62 -6.51 -3.00 -24.36
CA VAL A 62 -5.94 -4.35 -24.22
C VAL A 62 -6.88 -5.34 -24.88
N GLY A 63 -6.41 -5.94 -25.97
CA GLY A 63 -7.15 -6.96 -26.70
C GLY A 63 -6.20 -7.98 -27.33
N TRP A 64 -6.68 -9.21 -27.42
CA TRP A 64 -6.07 -10.21 -28.30
C TRP A 64 -6.38 -9.81 -29.74
N GLN A 65 -5.33 -9.49 -30.50
CA GLN A 65 -5.46 -9.17 -31.92
C GLN A 65 -4.70 -10.19 -32.74
N VAL A 66 -5.30 -10.62 -33.85
CA VAL A 66 -4.64 -11.45 -34.85
C VAL A 66 -3.71 -10.56 -35.66
N VAL A 67 -2.41 -10.70 -35.44
CA VAL A 67 -1.37 -9.94 -36.11
C VAL A 67 -0.96 -10.69 -37.38
N THR A 68 -1.15 -10.06 -38.55
CA THR A 68 -0.81 -10.65 -39.85
C THR A 68 0.66 -10.50 -40.23
N GLU A 69 1.41 -9.64 -39.53
CA GLU A 69 2.80 -9.29 -39.82
C GLU A 69 3.60 -9.13 -38.52
N ASN A 70 4.68 -9.87 -38.38
CA ASN A 70 5.61 -9.77 -37.25
C ASN A 70 6.31 -8.40 -37.24
N SER A 71 6.90 -8.04 -36.09
CA SER A 71 7.74 -6.84 -35.92
C SER A 71 8.89 -6.74 -36.94
N ASP A 72 9.26 -7.87 -37.53
CA ASP A 72 10.39 -8.01 -38.44
C ASP A 72 9.96 -7.92 -39.92
N GLY A 73 8.68 -7.60 -40.19
CA GLY A 73 8.10 -7.50 -41.55
C GLY A 73 7.81 -8.85 -42.20
N THR A 74 7.93 -9.95 -41.45
CA THR A 74 7.59 -11.30 -41.92
C THR A 74 6.11 -11.59 -41.66
N GLN A 75 5.42 -12.23 -42.60
CA GLN A 75 4.03 -12.61 -42.40
C GLN A 75 3.91 -13.63 -41.27
N CYS A 76 2.94 -13.44 -40.38
CA CYS A 76 2.66 -14.41 -39.34
C CYS A 76 1.98 -15.63 -39.97
N VAL A 77 2.63 -16.79 -39.89
CA VAL A 77 2.09 -18.05 -40.36
C VAL A 77 1.68 -18.86 -39.13
N VAL A 78 0.41 -19.28 -39.08
CA VAL A 78 -0.06 -20.16 -38.01
C VAL A 78 0.65 -21.50 -38.15
N THR A 79 1.46 -21.86 -37.15
CA THR A 79 2.12 -23.16 -37.06
C THR A 79 1.58 -23.95 -35.86
N GLU A 80 1.97 -25.21 -35.72
CA GLU A 80 1.58 -26.06 -34.58
C GLU A 80 2.05 -25.49 -33.22
N TYR A 81 3.00 -24.55 -33.23
CA TYR A 81 3.61 -23.96 -32.03
C TYR A 81 3.45 -22.43 -31.93
N GLU A 82 3.02 -21.74 -32.98
CA GLU A 82 2.86 -20.28 -33.00
C GLU A 82 1.45 -19.89 -33.46
N SER A 83 0.71 -19.22 -32.58
CA SER A 83 -0.53 -18.52 -32.90
C SER A 83 -0.22 -17.07 -33.29
N CYS A 84 -0.96 -16.55 -34.27
CA CYS A 84 -0.85 -15.15 -34.68
C CYS A 84 -1.59 -14.18 -33.76
N GLU A 85 -2.14 -14.67 -32.65
CA GLU A 85 -2.79 -13.84 -31.65
C GLU A 85 -1.74 -13.26 -30.70
N ARG A 86 -1.57 -11.93 -30.74
CA ARG A 86 -0.74 -11.22 -29.77
C ARG A 86 -1.62 -10.33 -28.91
N LEU A 87 -1.23 -10.21 -27.65
CA LEU A 87 -1.81 -9.22 -26.75
C LEU A 87 -1.26 -7.84 -27.15
N VAL A 88 -2.10 -7.00 -27.76
CA VAL A 88 -1.76 -5.62 -28.10
C VAL A 88 -2.30 -4.72 -26.98
N GLY A 89 -1.56 -3.65 -26.61
CA GLY A 89 -1.99 -2.71 -25.57
C GLY A 89 -1.44 -2.94 -24.15
N ALA A 90 -0.48 -3.85 -23.96
CA ALA A 90 0.10 -4.16 -22.64
C ALA A 90 0.86 -2.99 -21.94
N GLY A 91 0.97 -1.83 -22.58
CA GLY A 91 1.65 -0.64 -22.04
C GLY A 91 0.94 0.02 -20.86
N GLY A 92 -0.36 -0.26 -20.66
CA GLY A 92 -1.15 0.38 -19.58
C GLY A 92 -0.58 0.17 -18.20
N VAL A 93 -0.02 -1.00 -17.93
CA VAL A 93 0.46 -1.32 -16.59
C VAL A 93 1.76 -0.57 -16.22
N TRP A 94 2.51 -0.06 -17.21
CA TRP A 94 3.59 0.91 -16.94
C TRP A 94 3.05 2.23 -16.42
N TRP A 95 1.94 2.70 -16.99
CA TRP A 95 1.23 3.89 -16.52
C TRP A 95 0.64 3.68 -15.13
N SER A 96 0.23 2.46 -14.77
CA SER A 96 -0.24 2.15 -13.40
C SER A 96 0.87 2.16 -12.35
N LEU A 97 2.08 1.70 -12.70
CA LEU A 97 3.26 1.82 -11.84
C LEU A 97 3.62 3.28 -11.60
N LEU A 98 3.64 4.06 -12.67
CA LEU A 98 4.01 5.47 -12.59
C LEU A 98 2.91 6.30 -11.89
N GLY A 99 1.64 5.98 -12.15
CA GLY A 99 0.48 6.56 -11.47
C GLY A 99 0.46 6.25 -9.97
N SER A 100 0.70 5.00 -9.58
CA SER A 100 0.77 4.62 -8.15
C SER A 100 1.95 5.26 -7.43
N LEU A 101 3.13 5.31 -8.04
CA LEU A 101 4.31 5.98 -7.50
C LEU A 101 4.08 7.48 -7.31
N THR A 102 3.61 8.17 -8.35
CA THR A 102 3.39 9.62 -8.32
C THR A 102 2.26 9.99 -7.36
N THR A 103 1.18 9.22 -7.33
CA THR A 103 0.08 9.41 -6.35
C THR A 103 0.57 9.21 -4.93
N GLY A 104 1.39 8.18 -4.69
CA GLY A 104 2.00 7.92 -3.40
C GLY A 104 2.88 9.08 -2.91
N ILE A 105 3.69 9.67 -3.79
CA ILE A 105 4.54 10.83 -3.49
C ILE A 105 3.70 12.09 -3.26
N ALA A 106 2.64 12.29 -4.04
CA ALA A 106 1.77 13.46 -3.94
C ALA A 106 0.95 13.46 -2.65
N VAL A 107 0.43 12.30 -2.25
CA VAL A 107 -0.49 12.16 -1.10
C VAL A 107 0.28 11.90 0.21
N GLY A 108 1.54 11.47 0.16
CA GLY A 108 2.37 11.13 1.32
C GLY A 108 2.35 12.16 2.46
N PRO A 109 2.62 13.45 2.20
CA PRO A 109 2.59 14.48 3.24
C PRO A 109 1.24 14.63 3.96
N LEU A 110 0.12 14.48 3.24
CA LEU A 110 -1.22 14.53 3.81
C LEU A 110 -1.48 13.31 4.70
N VAL A 111 -1.06 12.13 4.27
CA VAL A 111 -1.17 10.90 5.06
C VAL A 111 -0.35 11.00 6.34
N PHE A 112 0.84 11.60 6.29
CA PHE A 112 1.66 11.87 7.48
C PHE A 112 0.94 12.79 8.46
N SER A 113 0.32 13.87 7.97
CA SER A 113 -0.44 14.79 8.82
C SER A 113 -1.64 14.09 9.49
N ALA A 114 -2.39 13.28 8.75
CA ALA A 114 -3.54 12.53 9.24
C ALA A 114 -3.13 11.47 10.27
N LEU A 115 -2.00 10.80 10.05
CA LEU A 115 -1.44 9.83 10.98
C LEU A 115 -1.12 10.48 12.32
N ILE A 116 -0.38 11.61 12.31
CA ILE A 116 -0.02 12.34 13.55
C ILE A 116 -1.26 12.87 14.26
N LEU A 117 -2.25 13.37 13.51
CA LEU A 117 -3.56 13.78 14.05
C LEU A 117 -4.25 12.63 14.79
N SER A 118 -4.17 11.40 14.26
CA SER A 118 -4.87 10.26 14.82
C SER A 118 -4.45 9.93 16.25
N TYR A 119 -3.18 10.15 16.63
CA TYR A 119 -2.64 9.91 17.97
C TYR A 119 -2.26 11.20 18.71
N ARG A 120 -2.61 12.37 18.18
CA ARG A 120 -2.25 13.69 18.73
C ARG A 120 -2.38 13.77 20.25
N ASN A 121 -3.55 13.45 20.78
CA ASN A 121 -3.86 13.60 22.20
C ASN A 121 -3.45 12.38 23.05
N LYS A 122 -2.94 11.31 22.43
CA LYS A 122 -2.71 10.03 23.10
C LYS A 122 -1.22 9.80 23.35
N ASP A 123 -0.89 9.27 24.52
CA ASP A 123 0.48 8.87 24.85
C ASP A 123 0.77 7.44 24.40
N VAL A 124 1.19 7.33 23.14
CA VAL A 124 1.51 6.06 22.48
C VAL A 124 3.00 5.75 22.55
N THR A 125 3.33 4.45 22.62
CA THR A 125 4.71 3.99 22.81
C THR A 125 5.59 4.35 21.61
N LYS A 126 6.89 4.59 21.86
CA LYS A 126 7.86 4.85 20.78
C LYS A 126 7.94 3.67 19.81
N LYS A 127 7.92 2.44 20.33
CA LYS A 127 7.92 1.20 19.54
C LYS A 127 6.75 1.16 18.55
N TRP A 128 5.54 1.45 19.02
CA TRP A 128 4.36 1.49 18.15
C TRP A 128 4.48 2.56 17.06
N LYS A 129 4.99 3.76 17.41
CA LYS A 129 5.23 4.83 16.43
C LYS A 129 6.21 4.35 15.34
N ASP A 130 7.36 3.81 15.74
CA ASP A 130 8.40 3.38 14.81
C ASP A 130 7.90 2.27 13.85
N GLU A 131 7.13 1.31 14.37
CA GLU A 131 6.53 0.24 13.56
C GLU A 131 5.47 0.76 12.57
N ILE A 132 4.60 1.69 13.00
CA ILE A 132 3.60 2.31 12.13
C ILE A 132 4.26 3.13 11.02
N TRP A 133 5.32 3.89 11.35
CA TRP A 133 6.09 4.64 10.35
C TRP A 133 6.78 3.71 9.35
N GLY A 134 7.39 2.62 9.83
CA GLY A 134 7.98 1.59 8.98
C GLY A 134 6.97 0.94 8.04
N LEU A 135 5.79 0.57 8.55
CA LEU A 135 4.73 0.01 7.73
C LEU A 135 4.21 1.01 6.70
N LEU A 136 4.01 2.27 7.09
CA LEU A 136 3.57 3.33 6.19
C LEU A 136 4.54 3.55 5.03
N PHE A 137 5.85 3.52 5.31
CA PHE A 137 6.89 3.59 4.28
C PHE A 137 6.84 2.39 3.32
N LEU A 138 6.53 1.20 3.82
CA LEU A 138 6.50 -0.04 3.03
C LEU A 138 5.24 -0.20 2.15
N ILE A 139 4.15 0.53 2.42
CA ILE A 139 2.90 0.41 1.65
C ILE A 139 3.14 0.68 0.16
N ASN A 140 3.72 1.83 -0.21
CA ASN A 140 3.95 2.17 -1.62
C ASN A 140 4.87 1.17 -2.34
N PRO A 141 6.06 0.83 -1.83
CA PRO A 141 6.92 -0.20 -2.41
C PRO A 141 6.20 -1.56 -2.56
N SER A 142 5.37 -1.95 -1.60
CA SER A 142 4.64 -3.22 -1.66
C SER A 142 3.56 -3.23 -2.75
N ILE A 143 2.89 -2.10 -2.99
CA ILE A 143 1.92 -1.95 -4.09
C ILE A 143 2.65 -1.99 -5.44
N ILE A 144 3.78 -1.28 -5.56
CA ILE A 144 4.63 -1.29 -6.76
C ILE A 144 5.11 -2.72 -7.06
N TRP A 145 5.53 -3.47 -6.04
CA TRP A 145 5.92 -4.87 -6.18
C TRP A 145 4.78 -5.74 -6.72
N ALA A 146 3.57 -5.58 -6.16
CA ALA A 146 2.40 -6.30 -6.64
C ALA A 146 2.05 -5.97 -8.10
N LEU A 147 2.14 -4.69 -8.48
CA LEU A 147 1.91 -4.25 -9.86
C LEU A 147 2.98 -4.78 -10.83
N LEU A 148 4.26 -4.75 -10.44
CA LEU A 148 5.35 -5.36 -11.20
C LEU A 148 5.10 -6.85 -11.43
N PHE A 149 4.60 -7.54 -10.41
CA PHE A 149 4.30 -8.95 -10.53
C PHE A 149 3.14 -9.23 -11.49
N LEU A 150 2.08 -8.39 -11.45
CA LEU A 150 0.98 -8.44 -12.41
C LEU A 150 1.46 -8.18 -13.85
N ILE A 151 2.49 -7.36 -14.05
CA ILE A 151 3.12 -7.16 -15.36
C ILE A 151 3.82 -8.42 -15.85
N CYS A 152 4.59 -9.07 -14.97
CA CYS A 152 5.36 -10.24 -15.34
C CYS A 152 4.47 -11.47 -15.61
N LEU A 153 3.26 -11.52 -15.04
CA LEU A 153 2.38 -12.70 -15.14
C LEU A 153 2.00 -13.07 -16.59
N PRO A 154 1.51 -12.17 -17.46
CA PRO A 154 1.25 -12.49 -18.86
C PRO A 154 2.48 -12.99 -19.62
N TYR A 155 3.65 -12.39 -19.42
CA TYR A 155 4.87 -12.83 -20.09
C TYR A 155 5.32 -14.19 -19.59
N THR A 156 5.28 -14.42 -18.29
CA THR A 156 5.60 -15.74 -17.70
C THR A 156 4.57 -16.80 -18.07
N TRP A 157 3.31 -16.40 -18.30
CA TRP A 157 2.27 -17.26 -18.86
C TRP A 157 2.64 -17.71 -20.27
N THR A 158 3.08 -16.82 -21.16
CA THR A 158 3.49 -17.19 -22.52
C THR A 158 4.73 -18.09 -22.59
N LEU A 159 5.55 -18.14 -21.53
CA LEU A 159 6.72 -19.04 -21.45
C LEU A 159 6.34 -20.49 -21.14
N LEU A 160 5.09 -20.75 -20.74
CA LEU A 160 4.65 -22.11 -20.50
C LEU A 160 4.40 -22.84 -21.84
N PRO A 161 4.89 -24.09 -21.99
CA PRO A 161 4.53 -24.91 -23.13
C PRO A 161 3.08 -25.35 -22.99
N TRP A 162 2.17 -24.53 -23.52
CA TRP A 162 0.74 -24.80 -23.62
C TRP A 162 0.50 -25.82 -24.74
N GLY A 163 0.55 -27.12 -24.40
CA GLY A 163 0.05 -28.19 -25.26
C GLY A 163 -1.43 -28.47 -24.98
N GLU A 164 -1.92 -29.66 -25.32
CA GLU A 164 -3.29 -30.08 -24.99
C GLU A 164 -3.62 -29.86 -23.51
N TRP A 165 -4.78 -29.24 -23.25
CA TRP A 165 -5.24 -28.92 -21.89
C TRP A 165 -5.41 -30.16 -21.02
N SER A 166 -5.82 -31.29 -21.61
CA SER A 166 -6.00 -32.59 -20.94
C SER A 166 -4.76 -33.06 -20.18
N THR A 167 -3.56 -32.73 -20.67
CA THR A 167 -2.27 -33.15 -20.11
C THR A 167 -1.52 -32.02 -19.39
N ASN A 168 -1.91 -30.76 -19.60
CA ASN A 168 -1.13 -29.59 -19.17
C ASN A 168 -1.85 -28.65 -18.19
N TRP A 169 -3.11 -28.90 -17.84
CA TRP A 169 -3.90 -28.05 -16.93
C TRP A 169 -3.23 -27.78 -15.57
N TRP A 170 -2.42 -28.71 -15.06
CA TRP A 170 -1.72 -28.58 -13.79
C TRP A 170 -0.60 -27.51 -13.80
N LYS A 171 -0.13 -27.08 -14.99
CA LYS A 171 0.88 -26.02 -15.13
C LYS A 171 0.39 -24.64 -14.65
N ILE A 172 -0.92 -24.51 -14.39
CA ILE A 172 -1.55 -23.32 -13.82
C ILE A 172 -1.32 -23.22 -12.31
N PHE A 173 -1.12 -24.34 -11.62
CA PHE A 173 -0.98 -24.33 -10.16
C PHE A 173 0.17 -23.45 -9.65
N PRO A 174 1.39 -23.49 -10.23
CA PRO A 174 2.45 -22.55 -9.85
C PRO A 174 2.07 -21.08 -10.02
N PHE A 175 1.20 -20.76 -10.98
CA PHE A 175 0.73 -19.40 -11.25
C PHE A 175 -0.34 -18.96 -10.26
N GLY A 176 -1.35 -19.81 -10.01
CA GLY A 176 -2.48 -19.53 -9.11
C GLY A 176 -2.18 -19.69 -7.61
N PHE A 177 -1.28 -20.60 -7.24
CA PHE A 177 -0.94 -20.92 -5.84
C PHE A 177 0.47 -20.50 -5.41
N GLY A 178 1.35 -20.11 -6.34
CA GLY A 178 2.72 -19.68 -6.02
C GLY A 178 2.98 -18.23 -6.39
N LEU A 179 3.02 -17.96 -7.69
CA LEU A 179 3.45 -16.68 -8.26
C LEU A 179 2.50 -15.54 -7.85
N ILE A 180 1.19 -15.69 -8.04
CA ILE A 180 0.20 -14.67 -7.60
C ILE A 180 0.34 -14.35 -6.10
N TRP A 181 0.61 -15.36 -5.28
CA TRP A 181 0.81 -15.17 -3.85
C TRP A 181 2.14 -14.45 -3.57
N LEU A 182 3.22 -14.77 -4.26
CA LEU A 182 4.52 -14.10 -4.09
C LEU A 182 4.49 -12.61 -4.52
N GLY A 183 3.68 -12.29 -5.52
CA GLY A 183 3.45 -10.90 -5.95
C GLY A 183 2.52 -10.12 -5.02
N GLY A 184 1.36 -10.70 -4.70
CA GLY A 184 0.28 -10.00 -3.99
C GLY A 184 0.34 -10.10 -2.47
N LEU A 185 0.91 -11.15 -1.88
CA LEU A 185 0.98 -11.29 -0.41
C LEU A 185 1.74 -10.15 0.27
N PRO A 186 2.90 -9.68 -0.24
CA PRO A 186 3.63 -8.61 0.43
C PRO A 186 2.78 -7.36 0.65
N SER A 187 2.00 -6.93 -0.34
CA SER A 187 1.12 -5.77 -0.20
C SER A 187 -0.03 -6.03 0.76
N ILE A 188 -0.70 -7.17 0.66
CA ILE A 188 -1.79 -7.55 1.58
C ILE A 188 -1.27 -7.62 3.02
N PHE A 189 -0.10 -8.22 3.24
CA PHE A 189 0.51 -8.37 4.56
C PHE A 189 0.89 -7.02 5.18
N VAL A 190 1.55 -6.14 4.42
CA VAL A 190 1.94 -4.80 4.90
C VAL A 190 0.70 -3.97 5.24
N ILE A 191 -0.29 -3.94 4.33
CA ILE A 191 -1.53 -3.17 4.53
C ILE A 191 -2.34 -3.73 5.71
N SER A 192 -2.47 -5.05 5.81
CA SER A 192 -3.20 -5.69 6.92
C SER A 192 -2.53 -5.41 8.26
N ASN A 193 -1.21 -5.53 8.35
CA ASN A 193 -0.47 -5.23 9.58
C ASN A 193 -0.53 -3.74 9.93
N PHE A 194 -0.51 -2.85 8.94
CA PHE A 194 -0.71 -1.41 9.15
C PHE A 194 -2.05 -1.15 9.81
N PHE A 195 -3.16 -1.63 9.24
CA PHE A 195 -4.48 -1.43 9.83
C PHE A 195 -4.60 -2.07 11.21
N LYS A 196 -4.12 -3.30 11.36
CA LYS A 196 -4.14 -4.01 12.65
C LYS A 196 -3.43 -3.22 13.74
N LYS A 197 -2.21 -2.72 13.48
CA LYS A 197 -1.48 -1.88 14.45
C LYS A 197 -2.09 -0.49 14.61
N PHE A 198 -2.63 0.08 13.54
CA PHE A 198 -3.23 1.41 13.59
C PHE A 198 -4.45 1.46 14.53
N PHE A 199 -5.27 0.40 14.51
CA PHE A 199 -6.41 0.23 15.39
C PHE A 199 -6.03 -0.29 16.79
N ASN A 200 -5.00 -1.15 16.88
CA ASN A 200 -4.49 -1.66 18.17
C ASN A 200 -3.28 -0.85 18.63
N ARG A 201 -3.54 0.29 19.24
CA ARG A 201 -2.48 1.18 19.74
C ARG A 201 -1.93 0.70 21.07
N GLU A 202 -0.61 0.76 21.19
CA GLU A 202 0.09 0.51 22.46
C GLU A 202 0.29 1.84 23.18
N TYR A 203 -0.14 1.91 24.44
CA TYR A 203 -0.04 3.10 25.29
C TYR A 203 1.03 2.91 26.36
N ASN A 204 1.74 3.98 26.73
CA ASN A 204 2.78 3.90 27.77
C ASN A 204 2.18 3.57 29.15
N SER A 205 0.96 4.04 29.42
CA SER A 205 0.24 3.76 30.66
C SER A 205 0.03 2.26 30.91
N ASP A 206 -0.28 1.49 29.86
CA ASP A 206 -0.53 0.05 29.96
C ASP A 206 0.77 -0.69 30.30
N ILE A 207 1.91 -0.24 29.72
CA ILE A 207 3.25 -0.77 30.05
C ILE A 207 3.64 -0.46 31.50
N THR A 208 3.38 0.76 31.99
CA THR A 208 3.69 1.12 33.38
C THR A 208 2.90 0.31 34.39
N VAL A 209 1.62 0.03 34.09
CA VAL A 209 0.76 -0.82 34.92
C VAL A 209 1.23 -2.28 34.90
N GLU A 210 1.58 -2.81 33.73
CA GLU A 210 2.12 -4.18 33.59
C GLU A 210 3.48 -4.34 34.27
N ALA A 211 4.30 -3.30 34.30
CA ALA A 211 5.59 -3.28 35.00
C ALA A 211 5.48 -3.16 36.53
N GLY A 212 4.27 -3.02 37.07
CA GLY A 212 4.04 -2.86 38.51
C GLY A 212 4.43 -1.49 39.07
N ILE A 213 4.65 -0.48 38.20
CA ILE A 213 4.95 0.89 38.60
C ILE A 213 3.62 1.63 38.67
N MET A 214 3.05 1.75 39.88
CA MET A 214 1.83 2.52 40.07
C MET A 214 2.11 4.02 39.85
N PRO A 215 1.30 4.73 39.04
CA PRO A 215 1.49 6.16 38.83
C PRO A 215 1.08 6.89 40.11
N GLY A 216 2.07 7.34 40.90
CA GLY A 216 1.83 8.14 42.10
C GLY A 216 2.88 8.07 43.22
N GLU A 217 3.98 7.35 43.10
CA GLU A 217 4.94 7.17 44.22
C GLU A 217 6.15 8.12 44.20
N ASP A 218 6.24 9.06 43.25
CA ASP A 218 7.36 10.00 43.13
C ASP A 218 6.93 11.47 43.30
N SER A 219 6.09 11.75 44.30
CA SER A 219 5.83 13.13 44.74
C SER A 219 5.90 13.28 46.25
N GLU A 220 7.12 13.26 46.79
CA GLU A 220 7.57 14.07 47.94
C GLU A 220 9.02 14.52 47.74
#